data_AF-A0A6G3XYM7-F1
#
_entry.id   AF-A0A6G3XYM7-F1
#
_cell.length_a   1.000
_cell.length_b   1.000
_cell.length_c   1.000
_cell.angle_alpha   90.00
_cell.angle_beta   90.00
_cell.angle_gamma   90.00
#
_symmetry.space_group_name_H-M   'P 1'
#
loop_
_entity.id
_entity.type
_entity.pdbx_description
1 polymer ?
#
loop_
_entity_poly.entity_id
_entity_poly.type
_entity_poly.pdbx_seq_one_letter_code
_entity_poly.pdbx_strand_id
1 'polypeptide(L)'
;AFPCVLCDPGTGLPAATATFDLALKGRELLAARGHRDLRLSAPSATSMASLPLLAERGATHGEPGHALTGTTPLHALDPTQPEKPAYVYVSEV
;
A
#
# COMPACT_ATOMS: atom_id res chain seq x y z
N ALA A 1 -3.04 8.90 -6.53
CA ALA A 1 -3.17 7.73 -7.43
C ALA A 1 -3.70 6.57 -6.59
N PHE A 2 -4.58 5.72 -7.11
CA PHE A 2 -5.09 4.54 -6.38
C PHE A 2 -5.64 3.50 -7.37
N PRO A 3 -5.46 2.19 -7.12
CA PRO A 3 -4.62 1.60 -6.06
C PRO A 3 -3.16 1.50 -6.51
N CYS A 4 -2.18 1.89 -5.68
CA CYS A 4 -0.76 1.75 -6.05
C CYS A 4 -0.17 0.37 -5.73
N VAL A 5 -0.74 -0.35 -4.75
CA VAL A 5 -0.31 -1.69 -4.36
C VAL A 5 -1.53 -2.59 -4.20
N LEU A 6 -1.43 -3.84 -4.66
CA LEU A 6 -2.42 -4.89 -4.40
C LEU A 6 -1.72 -6.13 -3.87
N CYS A 7 -2.38 -6.85 -2.97
CA CYS A 7 -1.92 -8.18 -2.55
C CYS A 7 -2.31 -9.20 -3.61
N ASP A 8 -1.38 -10.07 -3.99
CA ASP A 8 -1.68 -11.23 -4.82
C ASP A 8 -2.71 -12.13 -4.11
N PRO A 9 -3.79 -12.56 -4.78
CA PRO A 9 -4.87 -13.30 -4.12
C PRO A 9 -4.48 -14.72 -3.71
N GLY A 10 -3.44 -15.32 -4.31
CA GLY A 10 -3.00 -16.68 -3.98
C GLY A 10 -1.97 -16.71 -2.86
N THR A 11 -1.08 -15.72 -2.80
CA THR A 11 0.08 -15.68 -1.90
C THR A 11 -0.01 -14.58 -0.84
N GLY A 12 -0.87 -13.57 -1.03
CA GLY A 12 -1.00 -12.41 -0.15
C GLY A 12 0.08 -11.35 -0.35
N LEU A 13 1.12 -11.64 -1.14
CA LEU A 13 2.28 -10.77 -1.29
C LEU A 13 1.90 -9.43 -1.95
N PRO A 14 2.30 -8.28 -1.37
CA PRO A 14 2.03 -6.97 -1.96
C PRO A 14 2.88 -6.75 -3.23
N ALA A 15 2.23 -6.30 -4.31
CA ALA A 15 2.87 -5.95 -5.56
C ALA A 15 2.39 -4.58 -6.07
N ALA A 16 3.28 -3.84 -6.73
CA ALA A 16 2.95 -2.57 -7.35
C ALA A 16 2.01 -2.77 -8.54
N THR A 17 1.07 -1.86 -8.73
CA THR A 17 0.17 -1.84 -9.90
C THR A 17 0.71 -0.88 -10.96
N ALA A 18 0.17 -0.97 -12.18
CA ALA A 18 0.43 0.01 -13.23
C ALA A 18 0.05 1.46 -12.84
N THR A 19 -0.83 1.63 -11.85
CA THR A 19 -1.20 2.97 -11.35
C THR A 19 -0.06 3.61 -10.56
N PHE A 20 0.80 2.81 -9.91
CA PHE A 20 2.00 3.32 -9.26
C PHE A 20 2.97 3.90 -10.32
N ASP A 21 3.21 3.17 -11.41
CA ASP A 21 4.08 3.63 -12.51
C ASP A 21 3.57 4.93 -13.15
N LEU A 22 2.24 5.05 -13.32
CA LEU A 22 1.63 6.29 -13.80
C LEU A 22 1.85 7.46 -12.82
N ALA A 23 1.81 7.20 -11.50
CA ALA A 23 2.06 8.22 -10.49
C ALA A 23 3.54 8.68 -10.50
N LEU A 24 4.47 7.74 -10.70
CA LEU A 24 5.90 8.04 -10.86
C LEU A 24 6.13 8.91 -12.10
N LYS A 25 5.57 8.51 -13.24
CA LYS A 25 5.62 9.30 -14.48
C LYS A 25 5.02 10.69 -14.30
N GLY A 26 3.91 10.80 -13.56
CA GLY A 26 3.31 12.09 -13.22
C GLY A 26 4.27 12.99 -12.45
N ARG A 27 4.97 12.44 -11.43
CA ARG A 27 5.99 13.17 -10.68
C ARG A 27 7.17 13.59 -11.57
N GLU A 28 7.66 12.71 -12.43
CA GLU A 28 8.76 13.01 -13.36
C GLU A 28 8.40 14.15 -14.33
N LEU A 29 7.19 14.13 -14.87
CA LEU A 29 6.69 15.17 -15.76
C LEU A 29 6.54 16.54 -15.07
N LEU A 30 6.23 16.54 -13.77
CA LEU A 30 6.20 17.77 -12.98
C LEU A 30 7.63 18.25 -12.66
N ALA A 31 8.53 17.34 -12.29
CA ALA A 31 9.93 17.67 -12.04
C ALA A 31 10.61 18.28 -13.29
N ALA A 32 10.36 17.70 -14.47
CA ALA A 32 10.87 18.20 -15.75
C ALA A 32 10.37 19.61 -16.10
N ARG A 33 9.25 20.05 -15.51
CA ARG A 33 8.71 21.42 -15.63
C ARG A 33 9.24 22.39 -14.56
N GLY A 34 10.21 21.96 -13.75
CA GLY A 34 10.86 22.77 -12.73
C GLY A 34 10.18 22.76 -11.36
N HIS A 35 9.14 21.94 -11.15
CA HIS A 35 8.56 21.75 -9.82
C HIS A 35 9.54 20.98 -8.91
N ARG A 36 9.71 21.45 -7.67
CA ARG A 36 10.62 20.88 -6.68
C ARG A 36 9.84 20.36 -5.47
N ASP A 37 10.53 19.61 -4.61
CA ASP A 37 9.99 19.08 -3.34
C ASP A 37 8.70 18.25 -3.51
N LEU A 38 8.56 17.62 -4.67
CA LEU A 38 7.38 16.82 -5.02
C LEU A 38 7.29 15.60 -4.11
N ARG A 39 6.16 15.49 -3.40
CA ARG A 39 5.79 14.32 -2.63
C ARG A 39 4.94 13.38 -3.49
N LEU A 40 5.15 12.09 -3.28
CA LEU A 40 4.40 11.02 -3.92
C LEU A 40 3.71 10.19 -2.85
N SER A 41 2.38 10.25 -2.79
CA SER A 41 1.58 9.29 -2.04
C SER A 41 1.27 8.06 -2.90
N ALA A 42 1.44 6.88 -2.30
CA ALA A 42 1.16 5.59 -2.92
C ALA A 42 0.22 4.74 -2.02
N PRO A 43 -1.09 5.04 -2.01
CA PRO A 43 -2.06 4.35 -1.17
C PRO A 43 -2.45 2.97 -1.74
N SER A 44 -3.26 2.25 -0.95
CA SER A 44 -3.63 0.83 -1.10
C SER A 44 -2.61 -0.12 -0.49
N ALA A 45 -3.12 -1.13 0.22
CA ALA A 45 -2.36 -2.20 0.90
C ALA A 45 -1.17 -1.72 1.77
N THR A 46 -1.14 -0.45 2.19
CA THR A 46 -0.08 0.08 3.04
C THR A 46 -0.08 -0.67 4.38
N SER A 47 1.00 -1.41 4.61
CA SER A 47 1.24 -2.29 5.76
C SER A 47 2.75 -2.42 5.99
N MET A 48 3.17 -3.00 7.10
CA MET A 48 4.58 -3.27 7.40
C MET A 48 5.25 -4.08 6.28
N ALA A 49 4.54 -5.06 5.70
CA ALA A 49 5.05 -5.84 4.57
C ALA A 49 5.22 -5.02 3.27
N SER A 50 4.39 -4.00 3.03
CA SER A 50 4.43 -3.24 1.79
C SER A 50 5.32 -2.00 1.87
N LEU A 51 5.58 -1.44 3.07
CA LEU A 51 6.40 -0.24 3.25
C LEU A 51 7.78 -0.32 2.55
N PRO A 52 8.51 -1.45 2.57
CA PRO A 52 9.76 -1.60 1.82
C PRO A 52 9.57 -1.40 0.31
N LEU A 53 8.52 -1.98 -0.29
CA LEU A 53 8.19 -1.81 -1.70
C LEU A 53 7.87 -0.35 -2.05
N LEU A 54 7.12 0.35 -1.18
CA LEU A 54 6.81 1.77 -1.35
C LEU A 54 8.10 2.61 -1.37
N ALA A 55 9.01 2.35 -0.42
CA ALA A 55 10.29 3.04 -0.33
C ALA A 55 11.18 2.76 -1.56
N GLU A 56 11.29 1.49 -1.99
CA GLU A 56 12.06 1.09 -3.17
C GLU A 56 11.57 1.79 -4.44
N ARG A 57 10.25 1.92 -4.60
CA ARG A 57 9.63 2.62 -5.73
C ARG A 57 9.67 4.15 -5.59
N GLY A 58 10.21 4.68 -4.49
CA GLY A 58 10.36 6.11 -4.26
C GLY A 58 9.05 6.82 -3.90
N ALA A 59 8.06 6.12 -3.35
CA ALA A 59 6.97 6.80 -2.65
C ALA A 59 7.50 7.48 -1.38
N THR A 60 6.86 8.59 -1.04
CA THR A 60 7.21 9.38 0.17
C THR A 60 6.17 9.22 1.27
N HIS A 61 4.96 8.78 0.92
CA HIS A 61 3.85 8.58 1.85
C HIS A 61 3.15 7.26 1.50
N GLY A 62 2.84 6.49 2.55
CA GLY A 62 1.84 5.42 2.52
C GLY A 62 0.64 5.82 3.39
N GLU A 63 -0.49 5.17 3.18
CA GLU A 63 -1.76 5.51 3.85
C GLU A 63 -2.37 4.22 4.45
N PRO A 64 -1.92 3.78 5.65
CA PRO A 64 -2.39 2.53 6.25
C PRO A 64 -3.87 2.64 6.64
N GLY A 65 -4.68 1.71 6.12
CA GLY A 65 -6.10 1.54 6.48
C GLY A 65 -6.30 0.21 7.20
N HIS A 66 -6.60 -0.86 6.45
CA HIS A 66 -6.79 -2.22 6.99
C HIS A 66 -5.61 -2.77 7.81
N ALA A 67 -4.38 -2.28 7.58
CA ALA A 67 -3.23 -2.64 8.41
C ALA A 67 -3.41 -2.15 9.86
N LEU A 68 -4.10 -1.03 10.11
CA LEU A 68 -4.37 -0.55 11.46
C LEU A 68 -5.18 -1.55 12.30
N THR A 69 -5.89 -2.46 11.63
CA THR A 69 -6.70 -3.50 12.26
C THR A 69 -6.26 -4.91 11.91
N GLY A 70 -5.10 -5.09 11.25
CA GLY A 70 -4.58 -6.41 10.86
C GLY A 70 -5.51 -7.18 9.92
N THR A 71 -6.19 -6.50 9.00
CA THR A 71 -7.24 -7.08 8.13
C THR A 71 -6.99 -6.89 6.63
N THR A 72 -5.73 -6.77 6.21
CA THR A 72 -5.40 -6.83 4.77
C THR A 72 -5.47 -8.27 4.26
N PRO A 73 -5.59 -8.52 2.94
CA PRO A 73 -5.57 -9.88 2.40
C PRO A 73 -4.35 -10.72 2.83
N LEU A 74 -3.18 -10.09 3.03
CA LEU A 74 -1.98 -10.77 3.53
C LEU A 74 -2.20 -11.39 4.91
N HIS A 75 -2.89 -10.70 5.82
CA HIS A 75 -3.13 -11.18 7.19
C HIS A 75 -4.02 -12.41 7.25
N ALA A 76 -4.85 -12.64 6.23
CA ALA A 76 -5.65 -13.85 6.12
C ALA A 76 -4.81 -15.09 5.76
N LEU A 77 -3.64 -14.90 5.12
CA LEU A 77 -2.75 -15.97 4.66
C LEU A 77 -1.51 -16.14 5.53
N ASP A 78 -1.03 -15.04 6.14
CA ASP A 78 0.13 -15.01 7.01
C ASP A 78 -0.24 -14.39 8.38
N PRO A 79 -0.52 -15.21 9.41
CA PRO A 79 -0.84 -14.72 10.74
C PRO A 79 0.39 -14.23 11.52
N THR A 80 1.59 -14.31 10.95
CA THR A 80 2.85 -13.85 11.59
C THR A 80 3.16 -12.39 11.30
N GLN A 81 2.33 -11.72 10.49
CA GLN A 81 2.44 -10.28 10.26
C GLN A 81 2.39 -9.49 11.58
N PRO A 82 3.14 -8.37 11.67
CA PRO A 82 3.23 -7.62 12.91
C PRO A 82 1.92 -6.92 13.29
N GLU A 83 1.07 -6.54 12.33
CA GLU A 83 -0.25 -6.00 12.61
C GLU A 83 -1.24 -7.12 12.96
N LYS A 84 -1.78 -7.08 14.19
CA LYS A 84 -2.69 -8.11 14.69
C LYS A 84 -4.14 -7.80 14.33
N PRO A 85 -4.96 -8.79 13.95
CA PRO A 85 -6.41 -8.61 13.82
C PRO A 85 -7.01 -7.96 15.07
N ALA A 86 -7.70 -6.83 14.91
CA ALA A 86 -8.13 -5.97 16.03
C ALA A 86 -9.62 -5.62 16.05
N TYR A 87 -10.43 -6.13 15.12
CA TYR A 87 -11.89 -6.06 15.23
C TYR A 87 -12.54 -7.36 14.78
N VAL A 88 -13.71 -7.62 15.34
CA VAL A 88 -14.59 -8.73 14.98
C VAL A 88 -16.01 -8.19 14.83
N TYR A 89 -16.77 -8.78 13.92
CA TYR A 89 -18.20 -8.53 13.79
C TYR A 89 -18.97 -9.59 14.59
N VAL A 90 -19.82 -9.16 15.52
CA VAL A 90 -20.62 -10.04 16.40
C VAL A 90 -22.10 -9.90 16.04
N SER A 91 -22.81 -11.02 15.93
CA SER A 91 -24.25 -11.08 15.64
C SER A 91 -24.90 -12.18 16.47
N GLU A 92 -26.23 -12.18 16.54
CA GLU A 92 -27.07 -13.28 17.02
C GLU A 92 -27.93 -13.84 15.86
N VAL A 93 -28.53 -15.02 16.07
CA VAL A 93 -29.44 -15.68 15.11
C VAL A 93 -30.82 -15.04 15.17
#